data_AF-A0A352M6P6-F1
#
_entry.id   AF-A0A352M6P6-F1
#
_cell.length_a   1.000
_cell.length_b   1.000
_cell.length_c   1.000
_cell.angle_alpha   90.00
_cell.angle_beta   90.00
_cell.angle_gamma   90.00
#
_symmetry.space_group_name_H-M   'P 1'
#
loop_
_entity.id
_entity.type
_entity.pdbx_description
1 polymer ?
#
loop_
_entity_poly.entity_id
_entity_poly.type
_entity_poly.pdbx_seq_one_letter_code
_entity_poly.pdbx_strand_id
1 'polypeptide(L)'
;MKNKEKDHIEKLFTVDEAAARLQMNSEVLRRKLRAGLIFGVKLTPKMWKIPESGIVDYINHADNLSKHCAVAETKISENCSRFPRWIEYSGLPGYLSQKYGVATWLVMKKIIELDCLENETAGVFFEFRIDELHEITGLTRQTLHKVLLILKKEKYIDFLTIKGKNSITKFKILTPMKTPRSIYEIPAEHGGVKGRLKTEVIGTCITRFF
;
A
#
# COMPACT_ATOMS: atom_id res chain seq x y z
N MET A 1 22.15 -51.88 -3.75
CA MET A 1 21.17 -52.22 -4.81
C MET A 1 20.67 -50.92 -5.41
N LYS A 2 20.93 -50.72 -6.71
CA LYS A 2 20.50 -49.54 -7.49
C LYS A 2 18.99 -49.63 -7.72
N ASN A 3 18.19 -48.77 -7.10
CA ASN A 3 16.80 -48.58 -7.48
C ASN A 3 16.73 -47.49 -8.54
N LYS A 4 16.21 -47.88 -9.70
CA LYS A 4 16.00 -47.07 -10.90
C LYS A 4 15.07 -45.90 -10.56
N GLU A 5 15.59 -44.67 -10.53
CA GLU A 5 14.79 -43.47 -10.76
C GLU A 5 14.22 -43.60 -12.18
N LYS A 6 12.93 -43.96 -12.26
CA LYS A 6 12.17 -43.75 -13.48
C LYS A 6 12.09 -42.24 -13.62
N ASP A 7 12.63 -41.70 -14.71
CA ASP A 7 12.38 -40.33 -15.16
C ASP A 7 10.86 -40.14 -15.30
N HIS A 8 10.22 -39.72 -14.22
CA HIS A 8 8.82 -39.30 -14.25
C HIS A 8 8.80 -37.99 -15.03
N ILE A 9 8.44 -38.09 -16.32
CA ILE A 9 8.17 -36.92 -17.15
C ILE A 9 7.03 -36.16 -16.45
N GLU A 10 7.37 -35.10 -15.73
CA GLU A 10 6.39 -34.27 -15.04
C GLU A 10 5.42 -33.70 -16.07
N LYS A 11 4.13 -33.89 -15.79
CA LYS A 11 3.07 -33.38 -16.68
C LYS A 11 3.03 -31.86 -16.58
N LEU A 12 3.26 -31.19 -17.71
CA LEU A 12 3.27 -29.73 -17.83
C LEU A 12 1.90 -29.23 -18.31
N PHE A 13 1.21 -28.48 -17.46
CA PHE A 13 -0.08 -27.86 -17.75
C PHE A 13 0.09 -26.48 -18.39
N THR A 14 -0.85 -26.14 -19.26
CA THR A 14 -1.04 -24.75 -19.70
C THR A 14 -1.68 -23.91 -18.58
N VAL A 15 -1.61 -22.59 -18.73
CA VAL A 15 -2.25 -21.66 -17.79
C VAL A 15 -3.75 -21.95 -17.66
N ASP A 16 -4.45 -22.22 -18.77
CA ASP A 16 -5.90 -22.40 -18.72
C ASP A 16 -6.30 -23.73 -18.07
N GLU A 17 -5.55 -24.81 -18.34
CA GLU A 17 -5.75 -26.11 -17.67
C GLU A 17 -5.45 -26.03 -16.17
N ALA A 18 -4.37 -25.36 -15.79
CA ALA A 18 -4.00 -25.18 -14.38
C ALA A 18 -4.98 -24.24 -13.66
N ALA A 19 -5.50 -23.22 -14.35
CA ALA A 19 -6.51 -22.31 -13.84
C ALA A 19 -7.84 -23.05 -13.57
N ALA A 20 -8.25 -23.94 -14.48
CA ALA A 20 -9.43 -24.78 -14.30
C ALA A 20 -9.27 -25.72 -13.09
N ARG A 21 -8.09 -26.33 -12.92
CA ARG A 21 -7.80 -27.26 -11.83
C ARG A 21 -7.75 -26.58 -10.45
N LEU A 22 -7.26 -25.35 -10.42
CA LEU A 22 -7.22 -24.50 -9.23
C LEU A 22 -8.50 -23.66 -9.04
N GLN A 23 -9.51 -23.85 -9.90
CA GLN A 23 -10.77 -23.10 -9.92
C GLN A 23 -10.57 -21.57 -9.83
N MET A 24 -9.59 -21.05 -10.56
CA MET A 24 -9.24 -19.63 -10.55
C MET A 24 -9.22 -19.02 -11.94
N ASN A 25 -9.35 -17.70 -12.02
CA ASN A 25 -9.24 -16.97 -13.28
C ASN A 25 -7.81 -17.07 -13.84
N SER A 26 -7.67 -17.28 -15.16
CA SER A 26 -6.37 -17.43 -15.84
C SER A 26 -5.47 -16.19 -15.74
N GLU A 27 -6.03 -14.98 -15.67
CA GLU A 27 -5.26 -13.75 -15.44
C GLU A 27 -4.74 -13.64 -14.00
N VAL A 28 -5.52 -14.14 -13.04
CA VAL A 28 -5.08 -14.24 -11.63
C VAL A 28 -3.93 -15.23 -11.51
N LEU A 29 -4.02 -16.37 -12.19
CA LEU A 29 -2.93 -17.35 -12.24
C LEU A 29 -1.68 -16.76 -12.89
N ARG A 30 -1.80 -16.05 -14.03
CA ARG A 30 -0.67 -15.34 -14.67
C ARG A 30 -0.01 -14.31 -13.74
N ARG A 31 -0.79 -13.60 -12.93
CA ARG A 31 -0.26 -12.66 -11.94
C ARG A 31 0.51 -13.38 -10.84
N LYS A 32 0.00 -14.53 -10.36
CA LYS A 32 0.67 -15.36 -9.35
C LYS A 32 1.97 -15.98 -9.86
N LEU A 33 2.00 -16.42 -11.12
CA LEU A 33 3.22 -16.90 -11.78
C LEU A 33 4.27 -15.79 -11.91
N ARG A 34 3.86 -14.58 -12.32
CA ARG A 34 4.77 -13.41 -12.39
C ARG A 34 5.31 -13.00 -11.03
N ALA A 35 4.52 -13.19 -9.97
CA ALA A 35 4.92 -12.90 -8.60
C ALA A 35 5.76 -14.01 -7.95
N GLY A 36 6.02 -15.13 -8.66
CA GLY A 36 6.78 -16.27 -8.14
C GLY A 36 6.04 -17.09 -7.07
N LEU A 37 4.73 -16.88 -6.91
CA LEU A 37 3.92 -17.59 -5.90
C LEU A 37 3.55 -19.01 -6.31
N ILE A 38 3.55 -19.27 -7.62
CA ILE A 38 3.36 -20.59 -8.22
C ILE A 38 4.56 -20.80 -9.13
N PHE A 39 5.21 -21.95 -9.00
CA PHE A 39 6.31 -22.29 -9.86
C PHE A 39 5.82 -22.56 -11.29
N GLY A 40 6.43 -21.90 -12.27
CA GLY A 40 6.11 -22.12 -13.67
C GLY A 40 7.29 -21.75 -14.57
N VAL A 41 7.43 -22.50 -15.65
CA VAL A 41 8.46 -22.30 -16.66
C VAL A 41 7.91 -21.40 -17.76
N LYS A 42 8.54 -20.24 -17.93
CA LYS A 42 8.20 -19.30 -19.00
C LYS A 42 8.94 -19.70 -20.28
N LEU A 43 8.22 -20.23 -21.26
CA LEU A 43 8.81 -20.67 -22.53
C LEU A 43 8.85 -19.52 -23.55
N THR A 44 7.86 -18.62 -23.54
CA THR A 44 7.80 -17.41 -24.37
C THR A 44 7.14 -16.27 -23.59
N PRO A 45 7.17 -15.00 -24.07
CA PRO A 45 6.52 -13.88 -23.40
C PRO A 45 5.03 -14.10 -23.07
N LYS A 46 4.33 -14.92 -23.87
CA LYS A 46 2.90 -15.21 -23.73
C LYS A 46 2.57 -16.61 -23.20
N MET A 47 3.53 -17.55 -23.21
CA MET A 47 3.28 -18.95 -22.81
C MET A 47 4.04 -19.33 -21.55
N TRP A 48 3.27 -19.78 -20.57
CA TRP A 48 3.74 -20.38 -19.32
C TRP A 48 3.33 -21.85 -19.28
N LYS A 49 4.23 -22.68 -18.79
CA LYS A 49 3.97 -24.09 -18.49
C LYS A 49 4.20 -24.34 -17.01
N ILE A 50 3.27 -25.06 -16.39
CA ILE A 50 3.24 -25.26 -14.94
C ILE A 50 3.34 -26.76 -14.68
N PRO A 51 4.36 -27.24 -13.97
CA PRO A 51 4.44 -28.66 -13.62
C PRO A 51 3.36 -29.03 -12.60
N GLU A 52 2.93 -30.28 -12.63
CA GLU A 52 1.93 -30.81 -11.70
C GLU A 52 2.35 -30.64 -10.23
N SER A 53 3.64 -30.84 -9.94
CA SER A 53 4.25 -30.62 -8.63
C SER A 53 4.01 -29.19 -8.12
N GLY A 54 4.23 -28.18 -8.97
CA GLY A 54 3.98 -26.78 -8.60
C GLY A 54 2.51 -26.44 -8.30
N ILE A 55 1.56 -27.18 -8.88
CA ILE A 55 0.12 -27.04 -8.56
C ILE A 55 -0.18 -27.70 -7.21
N VAL A 56 0.33 -28.91 -7.00
CA VAL A 56 0.13 -29.68 -5.76
C VAL A 56 0.78 -28.98 -4.57
N ASP A 57 2.00 -28.48 -4.75
CA ASP A 57 2.71 -27.69 -3.73
C ASP A 57 1.93 -26.45 -3.37
N TYR A 58 1.35 -25.75 -4.34
CA TYR A 58 0.52 -24.58 -4.08
C TYR A 58 -0.77 -24.92 -3.30
N ILE A 59 -1.43 -26.03 -3.63
CA ILE A 59 -2.61 -26.51 -2.89
C ILE A 59 -2.22 -26.89 -1.46
N ASN A 60 -1.14 -27.67 -1.29
CA ASN A 60 -0.65 -28.09 0.02
C ASN A 60 -0.17 -26.90 0.85
N HIS A 61 0.44 -25.89 0.24
CA HIS A 61 0.87 -24.67 0.91
C HIS A 61 -0.34 -23.81 1.31
N ALA A 62 -1.42 -23.77 0.52
CA ALA A 62 -2.68 -23.11 0.87
C ALA A 62 -3.38 -23.82 2.04
N ASP A 63 -3.37 -25.15 2.07
CA ASP A 63 -3.94 -25.94 3.16
C ASP A 63 -3.11 -25.79 4.45
N ASN A 64 -1.78 -25.70 4.35
CA ASN A 64 -0.92 -25.43 5.50
C ASN A 64 -1.05 -23.97 6.00
N LEU A 65 -1.26 -23.00 5.11
CA LEU A 65 -1.61 -21.62 5.50
C LEU A 65 -2.94 -21.56 6.25
N SER A 66 -3.93 -22.37 5.87
CA SER A 66 -5.22 -22.44 6.58
C SER A 66 -5.09 -23.07 7.98
N LYS A 67 -4.17 -24.02 8.18
CA LYS A 67 -3.87 -24.62 9.50
C LYS A 67 -2.97 -23.75 10.38
N HIS A 68 -2.13 -22.90 9.78
CA HIS A 68 -1.25 -21.96 10.50
C HIS A 68 -1.86 -20.57 10.74
N CYS A 69 -3.12 -20.30 10.33
CA CYS A 69 -3.83 -19.05 10.66
C CYS A 69 -3.95 -18.74 12.17
N ALA A 70 -3.60 -19.67 13.06
CA ALA A 70 -3.57 -19.45 14.50
C ALA A 70 -2.21 -18.93 15.04
N VAL A 71 -1.13 -18.90 14.25
CA VAL A 71 0.16 -18.40 14.70
C VAL A 71 0.72 -17.42 13.68
N ALA A 72 0.53 -16.14 14.00
CA ALA A 72 1.22 -14.96 13.51
C ALA A 72 2.48 -15.24 12.67
N GLU A 73 2.34 -15.24 11.35
CA GLU A 73 3.35 -14.63 10.49
C GLU A 73 2.93 -13.20 10.23
N THR A 74 3.44 -12.32 11.09
CA THR A 74 3.86 -10.97 10.72
C THR A 74 4.67 -11.03 9.43
N LYS A 75 3.98 -11.11 8.28
CA LYS A 75 4.54 -10.58 7.05
C LYS A 75 4.73 -9.11 7.33
N ILE A 76 5.97 -8.77 7.68
CA ILE A 76 6.54 -7.43 7.62
C ILE A 76 5.97 -6.84 6.34
N SER A 77 4.99 -5.94 6.51
CA SER A 77 4.30 -5.36 5.38
C SER A 77 5.38 -4.72 4.53
N GLU A 78 5.51 -5.12 3.27
CA GLU A 78 6.31 -4.40 2.29
C GLU A 78 6.03 -2.92 2.52
N ASN A 79 7.08 -2.16 2.87
CA ASN A 79 6.98 -0.77 3.28
C ASN A 79 5.98 -0.05 2.38
N CYS A 80 4.92 0.46 3.00
CA CYS A 80 3.91 1.17 2.25
C CYS A 80 4.39 2.58 1.90
N SER A 81 5.33 2.67 0.97
CA SER A 81 5.81 3.92 0.38
C SER A 81 4.73 4.64 -0.44
N ARG A 82 3.52 4.06 -0.54
CA ARG A 82 2.43 4.56 -1.36
C ARG A 82 1.39 5.27 -0.51
N PHE A 83 1.03 6.46 -1.00
CA PHE A 83 -0.07 7.26 -0.47
C PHE A 83 -1.35 6.41 -0.25
N PRO A 84 -1.99 6.44 0.93
CA PRO A 84 -3.21 5.70 1.19
C PRO A 84 -4.39 6.25 0.38
N ARG A 85 -4.74 5.53 -0.69
CA ARG A 85 -5.76 5.95 -1.68
C ARG A 85 -7.10 6.37 -1.05
N TRP A 86 -7.52 5.74 0.05
CA TRP A 86 -8.78 6.07 0.70
C TRP A 86 -8.86 7.54 1.13
N ILE A 87 -7.74 8.19 1.45
CA ILE A 87 -7.73 9.60 1.86
C ILE A 87 -8.24 10.49 0.74
N GLU A 88 -7.92 10.19 -0.54
CA GLU A 88 -8.44 10.93 -1.69
C GLU A 88 -9.96 10.81 -1.83
N TYR A 89 -10.51 9.66 -1.44
CA TYR A 89 -11.94 9.38 -1.48
C TYR A 89 -12.64 9.69 -0.14
N SER A 90 -11.94 10.17 0.88
CA SER A 90 -12.53 10.51 2.17
C SER A 90 -13.35 11.81 2.15
N GLY A 91 -13.25 12.59 1.06
CA GLY A 91 -13.80 13.94 0.97
C GLY A 91 -12.87 15.03 1.53
N LEU A 92 -11.76 14.63 2.17
CA LEU A 92 -10.75 15.57 2.67
C LEU A 92 -10.20 16.52 1.59
N PRO A 93 -9.93 16.07 0.34
CA PRO A 93 -9.45 16.98 -0.71
C PRO A 93 -10.42 18.13 -1.00
N GLY A 94 -11.70 17.79 -1.15
CA GLY A 94 -12.77 18.76 -1.40
C GLY A 94 -12.96 19.71 -0.22
N TYR A 95 -13.00 19.16 1.01
CA TYR A 95 -13.11 19.95 2.23
C TYR A 95 -11.98 20.98 2.39
N LEU A 96 -10.72 20.55 2.27
CA LEU A 96 -9.58 21.46 2.42
C LEU A 96 -9.54 22.50 1.30
N SER A 97 -9.81 22.08 0.06
CA SER A 97 -9.77 22.98 -1.10
C SER A 97 -10.86 24.05 -1.02
N GLN A 98 -12.08 23.68 -0.63
CA GLN A 98 -13.19 24.62 -0.50
C GLN A 98 -13.01 25.56 0.70
N LYS A 99 -12.53 25.05 1.83
CA LYS A 99 -12.45 25.83 3.08
C LYS A 99 -11.22 26.71 3.18
N TYR A 100 -10.08 26.28 2.64
CA TYR A 100 -8.78 26.94 2.82
C TYR A 100 -8.04 27.22 1.51
N GLY A 101 -8.57 26.75 0.37
CA GLY A 101 -7.99 26.91 -0.96
C GLY A 101 -7.29 25.65 -1.48
N VAL A 102 -7.21 25.54 -2.81
CA VAL A 102 -6.67 24.36 -3.51
C VAL A 102 -5.24 24.00 -3.07
N ALA A 103 -4.43 25.02 -2.75
CA ALA A 103 -3.07 24.83 -2.26
C ALA A 103 -3.01 24.02 -0.94
N THR A 104 -4.04 24.07 -0.10
CA THR A 104 -4.06 23.36 1.18
C THR A 104 -4.08 21.85 0.99
N TRP A 105 -4.90 21.34 0.06
CA TRP A 105 -4.89 19.92 -0.26
C TRP A 105 -3.58 19.51 -0.94
N LEU A 106 -3.08 20.31 -1.87
CA LEU A 106 -1.81 20.03 -2.56
C LEU A 106 -0.66 19.81 -1.56
N VAL A 107 -0.51 20.73 -0.60
CA VAL A 107 0.52 20.64 0.44
C VAL A 107 0.26 19.46 1.37
N MET A 108 -0.99 19.27 1.82
CA MET A 108 -1.33 18.15 2.72
C MET A 108 -1.01 16.80 2.07
N LYS A 109 -1.43 16.61 0.81
CA LYS A 109 -1.14 15.40 0.04
C LYS A 109 0.36 15.15 -0.06
N LYS A 110 1.14 16.19 -0.38
CA LYS A 110 2.60 16.07 -0.48
C LYS A 110 3.25 15.67 0.85
N ILE A 111 2.80 16.24 1.97
CA ILE A 111 3.30 15.86 3.30
C ILE A 111 2.96 14.40 3.63
N ILE A 112 1.78 13.91 3.26
CA ILE A 112 1.41 12.49 3.41
C ILE A 112 2.29 11.58 2.58
N GLU A 113 2.55 11.93 1.32
CA GLU A 113 3.45 11.18 0.45
C GLU A 113 4.86 11.08 1.05
N LEU A 114 5.38 12.21 1.56
CA LEU A 114 6.69 12.27 2.22
C LEU A 114 6.72 11.44 3.52
N ASP A 115 5.69 11.51 4.35
CA ASP A 115 5.61 10.67 5.57
C ASP A 115 5.61 9.18 5.23
N CYS A 116 4.89 8.76 4.18
CA CYS A 116 4.88 7.37 3.75
C CYS A 116 6.23 6.92 3.19
N LEU A 117 7.00 7.84 2.61
CA LEU A 117 8.33 7.57 2.07
C LEU A 117 9.38 7.47 3.19
N GLU A 118 9.36 8.40 4.13
CA GLU A 118 10.41 8.56 5.14
C GLU A 118 10.17 7.75 6.42
N ASN A 119 8.90 7.55 6.82
CA ASN A 119 8.57 6.89 8.08
C ASN A 119 7.99 5.49 7.87
N GLU A 120 8.44 4.52 8.66
CA GLU A 120 7.84 3.19 8.71
C GLU A 120 6.44 3.20 9.35
N THR A 121 6.22 4.10 10.32
CA THR A 121 4.96 4.23 11.07
C THR A 121 4.44 5.67 11.03
N ALA A 122 3.13 5.87 11.21
CA ALA A 122 2.56 7.22 11.25
C ALA A 122 2.67 7.86 12.64
N GLY A 123 2.46 9.17 12.70
CA GLY A 123 2.46 9.89 13.98
C GLY A 123 3.87 10.20 14.51
N VAL A 124 4.91 10.00 13.71
CA VAL A 124 6.31 10.33 14.02
C VAL A 124 6.76 11.53 13.19
N PHE A 125 7.83 12.19 13.65
CA PHE A 125 8.43 13.29 12.91
C PHE A 125 9.39 12.73 11.84
N PHE A 126 9.27 13.22 10.60
CA PHE A 126 10.28 13.05 9.55
C PHE A 126 10.98 14.39 9.25
N GLU A 127 12.22 14.32 8.78
CA GLU A 127 12.99 15.49 8.41
C GLU A 127 12.66 15.93 6.99
N PHE A 128 12.24 17.18 6.82
CA PHE A 128 12.02 17.77 5.52
C PHE A 128 12.04 19.28 5.62
N ARG A 129 12.66 19.95 4.63
CA ARG A 129 12.80 21.41 4.64
C ARG A 129 11.66 22.07 3.89
N ILE A 130 11.20 23.23 4.40
CA ILE A 130 10.22 24.04 3.69
C ILE A 130 10.73 24.52 2.31
N ASP A 131 12.05 24.67 2.15
CA ASP A 131 12.66 25.05 0.86
C ASP A 131 12.48 23.96 -0.20
N GLU A 132 12.66 22.69 0.17
CA GLU A 132 12.42 21.56 -0.73
C GLU A 132 10.92 21.42 -1.04
N LEU A 133 10.05 21.70 -0.06
CA LEU A 133 8.60 21.72 -0.26
C LEU A 133 8.19 22.82 -1.27
N HIS A 134 8.87 23.97 -1.25
CA HIS A 134 8.70 25.04 -2.23
C HIS A 134 9.07 24.58 -3.63
N GLU A 135 10.22 23.93 -3.80
CA GLU A 135 10.70 23.44 -5.08
C GLU A 135 9.75 22.41 -5.70
N ILE A 136 9.29 21.43 -4.92
CA ILE A 136 8.46 20.33 -5.47
C ILE A 136 6.98 20.70 -5.63
N THR A 137 6.48 21.73 -4.94
CA THR A 137 5.07 22.18 -5.07
C THR A 137 4.90 23.38 -5.99
N GLY A 138 5.98 24.12 -6.28
CA GLY A 138 5.93 25.38 -7.03
C GLY A 138 5.20 26.53 -6.30
N LEU A 139 4.78 26.33 -5.05
CA LEU A 139 4.07 27.35 -4.27
C LEU A 139 5.05 28.31 -3.63
N THR A 140 4.73 29.61 -3.60
CA THR A 140 5.59 30.60 -2.91
C THR A 140 5.76 30.26 -1.43
N ARG A 141 6.89 30.66 -0.84
CA ARG A 141 7.16 30.47 0.61
C ARG A 141 6.06 31.07 1.49
N GLN A 142 5.49 32.22 1.09
CA GLN A 142 4.39 32.84 1.82
C GLN A 142 3.13 31.98 1.81
N THR A 143 2.78 31.40 0.65
CA THR A 143 1.64 30.48 0.51
C THR A 143 1.87 29.22 1.35
N LEU A 144 3.05 28.61 1.26
CA LEU A 144 3.39 27.43 2.08
C LEU A 144 3.28 27.73 3.57
N HIS A 145 3.88 28.83 4.04
CA HIS A 145 3.82 29.19 5.45
C HIS A 145 2.38 29.37 5.95
N LYS A 146 1.53 30.06 5.18
CA LYS A 146 0.09 30.21 5.49
C LYS A 146 -0.61 28.84 5.57
N VAL A 147 -0.39 27.99 4.57
CA VAL A 147 -1.00 26.66 4.51
C VAL A 147 -0.56 25.77 5.67
N LEU A 148 0.73 25.76 6.00
CA LEU A 148 1.28 24.97 7.11
C LEU A 148 0.71 25.42 8.46
N LEU A 149 0.56 26.73 8.67
CA LEU A 149 -0.11 27.26 9.87
C LEU A 149 -1.58 26.83 9.95
N ILE A 150 -2.31 26.83 8.83
CA ILE A 150 -3.69 26.34 8.76
C ILE A 150 -3.74 24.86 9.13
N LEU A 151 -2.92 24.02 8.49
CA LEU A 151 -2.89 22.58 8.73
C LEU A 151 -2.52 22.25 10.19
N LYS A 152 -1.61 23.01 10.80
CA LYS A 152 -1.26 22.88 12.22
C LYS A 152 -2.41 23.30 13.13
N LYS A 153 -3.05 24.45 12.85
CA LYS A 153 -4.21 24.94 13.62
C LYS A 153 -5.38 23.95 13.61
N GLU A 154 -5.65 23.34 12.46
CA GLU A 154 -6.73 22.36 12.29
C GLU A 154 -6.38 20.96 12.83
N LYS A 155 -5.15 20.79 13.32
CA LYS A 155 -4.60 19.54 13.86
C LYS A 155 -4.49 18.42 12.82
N TYR A 156 -4.07 18.74 11.61
CA TYR A 156 -3.66 17.75 10.60
C TYR A 156 -2.17 17.38 10.72
N ILE A 157 -1.34 18.39 11.01
CA ILE A 157 0.10 18.24 11.11
C ILE A 157 0.63 18.91 12.37
N ASP A 158 1.84 18.54 12.75
CA ASP A 158 2.73 19.35 13.56
C ASP A 158 4.05 19.55 12.82
N PHE A 159 4.80 20.57 13.21
CA PHE A 159 6.12 20.83 12.63
C PHE A 159 7.03 21.53 13.63
N LEU A 160 8.33 21.26 13.49
CA LEU A 160 9.38 21.89 14.29
C LEU A 160 10.17 22.89 13.45
N THR A 161 10.53 24.00 14.08
CA THR A 161 11.35 25.06 13.49
C THR A 161 12.71 25.14 14.16
N ILE A 162 13.76 25.44 13.39
CA ILE A 162 15.06 25.81 13.98
C ILE A 162 14.92 27.18 14.66
N LYS A 163 15.27 27.25 15.95
CA LYS A 163 15.34 28.50 16.70
C LYS A 163 16.25 29.49 15.97
N GLY A 164 15.74 30.71 15.70
CA GLY A 164 16.49 31.79 15.08
C GLY A 164 16.50 31.84 13.56
N LYS A 165 16.00 30.82 12.85
CA LYS A 165 15.92 30.83 11.37
C LYS A 165 14.50 30.81 10.79
N ASN A 166 13.46 30.69 11.64
CA ASN A 166 12.04 30.53 11.22
C ASN A 166 11.84 29.51 10.08
N SER A 167 12.74 28.53 9.99
CA SER A 167 12.74 27.52 8.94
C SER A 167 12.26 26.21 9.54
N ILE A 168 11.24 25.64 8.92
CA ILE A 168 10.64 24.35 9.30
C ILE A 168 11.56 23.23 8.81
N THR A 169 11.87 22.30 9.71
CA THR A 169 12.81 21.19 9.43
C THR A 169 12.26 19.81 9.68
N LYS A 170 11.18 19.69 10.46
CA LYS A 170 10.52 18.41 10.69
C LYS A 170 9.02 18.57 10.57
N PHE A 171 8.38 17.55 10.02
CA PHE A 171 6.93 17.44 9.93
C PHE A 171 6.47 16.16 10.60
N LYS A 172 5.26 16.20 11.17
CA LYS A 172 4.56 15.04 11.70
C LYS A 172 3.11 15.13 11.26
N ILE A 173 2.56 14.03 10.78
CA ILE A 173 1.11 13.93 10.55
C ILE A 173 0.46 13.50 11.85
N LEU A 174 -0.62 14.18 12.24
CA LEU A 174 -1.35 13.83 13.45
C LEU A 174 -2.33 12.68 13.15
N THR A 175 -2.24 11.64 13.96
CA THR A 175 -3.10 10.45 13.90
C THR A 175 -3.98 10.37 15.15
N PRO A 176 -5.25 9.94 15.03
CA PRO A 176 -5.94 9.60 13.78
C PRO A 176 -6.23 10.84 12.91
N MET A 177 -6.12 10.69 11.59
CA MET A 177 -6.34 11.81 10.67
C MET A 177 -7.83 12.14 10.58
N LYS A 178 -8.17 13.41 10.79
CA LYS A 178 -9.55 13.88 10.65
C LYS A 178 -9.96 13.87 9.19
N THR A 179 -11.00 13.12 8.85
CA THR A 179 -11.51 13.05 7.49
C THR A 179 -13.04 13.18 7.49
N PRO A 180 -13.66 13.76 6.46
CA PRO A 180 -15.12 13.86 6.39
C PRO A 180 -15.84 12.51 6.39
N ARG A 181 -15.22 11.49 5.77
CA ARG A 181 -15.67 10.10 5.81
C ARG A 181 -14.55 9.22 6.33
N SER A 182 -14.88 8.35 7.28
CA SER A 182 -13.96 7.36 7.81
C SER A 182 -13.62 6.30 6.78
N ILE A 183 -12.53 5.57 7.01
CA ILE A 183 -12.10 4.47 6.15
C ILE A 183 -13.16 3.36 6.00
N TYR A 184 -14.00 3.17 7.02
CA TYR A 184 -15.10 2.19 7.02
C TYR A 184 -16.25 2.55 6.11
N GLU A 185 -16.34 3.81 5.70
CA GLU A 185 -17.39 4.31 4.80
C GLU A 185 -16.94 4.29 3.33
N ILE A 186 -15.64 4.03 3.09
CA ILE A 186 -15.04 4.08 1.75
C ILE A 186 -14.98 2.66 1.16
N PRO A 187 -15.49 2.46 -0.07
CA PRO A 187 -15.43 1.18 -0.76
C PRO A 187 -14.01 0.64 -0.98
N ALA A 188 -13.88 -0.68 -1.09
CA ALA A 188 -12.59 -1.37 -1.29
C ALA A 188 -11.89 -0.97 -2.59
N GLU A 189 -12.64 -0.71 -3.68
CA GLU A 189 -12.13 -0.22 -4.96
C GLU A 189 -11.48 1.17 -4.87
N HIS A 190 -11.82 1.93 -3.82
CA HIS A 190 -11.24 3.23 -3.48
C HIS A 190 -10.19 3.14 -2.35
N GLY A 191 -9.80 1.92 -1.96
CA GLY A 191 -8.79 1.68 -0.94
C GLY A 191 -9.30 1.69 0.51
N GLY A 192 -10.62 1.81 0.71
CA GLY A 192 -11.24 1.70 2.04
C GLY A 192 -11.57 0.27 2.43
N VAL A 193 -12.42 0.12 3.45
CA VAL A 193 -12.80 -1.19 4.01
C VAL A 193 -14.31 -1.47 3.96
N LYS A 194 -15.11 -0.57 3.41
CA LYS A 194 -16.55 -0.80 3.22
C LYS A 194 -16.77 -1.98 2.28
N GLY A 195 -17.53 -2.97 2.76
CA GLY A 195 -17.86 -4.17 2.00
C GLY A 195 -16.76 -5.23 1.95
N ARG A 196 -15.62 -5.03 2.62
CA ARG A 196 -14.62 -6.10 2.78
C ARG A 196 -15.11 -7.17 3.74
N LEU A 197 -14.81 -8.43 3.43
CA LEU A 197 -15.01 -9.53 4.36
C LEU A 197 -14.05 -9.36 5.56
N LYS A 198 -14.52 -9.63 6.78
CA LYS A 198 -13.71 -9.49 8.02
C LYS A 198 -12.43 -10.34 8.02
N THR A 199 -12.35 -11.34 7.15
CA THR A 199 -11.22 -12.25 6.98
C THR A 199 -10.13 -11.72 6.05
N GLU A 200 -10.35 -10.62 5.34
CA GLU A 200 -9.33 -10.00 4.50
C GLU A 200 -8.30 -9.26 5.36
N VAL A 201 -7.01 -9.63 5.20
CA VAL A 201 -5.90 -8.92 5.83
C VAL A 201 -5.88 -7.49 5.29
N ILE A 202 -6.16 -6.52 6.17
CA ILE A 202 -6.04 -5.10 5.85
C ILE A 202 -4.55 -4.74 5.93
N GLY A 203 -3.97 -4.31 4.81
CA GLY A 203 -2.57 -3.91 4.78
C GLY A 203 -2.31 -2.67 5.64
N THR A 204 -1.13 -2.58 6.25
CA THR A 204 -0.67 -1.46 7.10
C THR A 204 -0.78 -0.10 6.40
N CYS A 205 -0.60 -0.07 5.08
CA CYS A 205 -0.91 1.07 4.20
C CYS A 205 -2.28 1.72 4.47
N ILE A 206 -3.30 0.88 4.57
CA ILE A 206 -4.71 1.27 4.56
C ILE A 206 -5.04 1.90 5.91
N THR A 207 -4.54 1.33 7.00
CA THR A 207 -4.82 1.78 8.37
C THR A 207 -3.80 2.77 8.91
N ARG A 208 -2.78 3.16 8.13
CA ARG A 208 -1.65 3.97 8.60
C ARG A 208 -2.05 5.24 9.37
N PHE A 209 -3.07 5.95 8.90
CA PHE A 209 -3.54 7.21 9.49
C PHE A 209 -4.90 7.10 10.17
N PHE A 210 -5.39 5.87 10.38
CA PHE A 210 -6.66 5.56 11.02
C PHE A 210 -6.48 5.33 12.53
#